data_AF-A0A8T1NSW0-F1
#
_entry.id   AF-A0A8T1NSW0-F1
#
_cell.length_a   1.000
_cell.length_b   1.000
_cell.length_c   1.000
_cell.angle_alpha   90.00
_cell.angle_beta   90.00
_cell.angle_gamma   90.00
#
_symmetry.space_group_name_H-M   'P 1'
#
loop_
_entity.id
_entity.type
_entity.pdbx_description
1 polymer ?
#
loop_
_entity_poly.entity_id
_entity_poly.type
_entity_poly.pdbx_seq_one_letter_code
_entity_poly.pdbx_strand_id
1 'polypeptide(L)'
;MKYLGLSLGASFKASRIWDGVIEKVEKRLSGWKRLYLSKGGRLTLIKSTLSNLPTYYLSLFPLPVGVANRIEKLFRAFLWGSLGEENKFHLVNWQRVIFPIVNGGLGVRDLNFFNKALLGKWLWSYQKEGDSFWREVIDQK
;
A
#
# COMPACT_ATOMS: atom_id res chain seq x y z
N MET A 1 0.61 -19.03 -13.86
CA MET A 1 -0.33 -19.49 -12.81
C MET A 1 -0.44 -18.41 -11.73
N LYS A 2 -1.63 -18.16 -11.17
CA LYS A 2 -1.83 -17.21 -10.06
C LYS A 2 -2.17 -17.99 -8.78
N TYR A 3 -1.48 -17.74 -7.68
CA TYR A 3 -1.72 -18.35 -6.37
C TYR A 3 -1.84 -17.26 -5.30
N LEU A 4 -2.90 -17.30 -4.49
CA LEU A 4 -3.23 -16.25 -3.50
C LEU A 4 -3.21 -14.83 -4.10
N GLY A 5 -3.56 -14.72 -5.39
CA GLY A 5 -3.55 -13.46 -6.12
C GLY A 5 -2.17 -12.99 -6.60
N LEU A 6 -1.08 -13.73 -6.38
CA LEU A 6 0.26 -13.49 -6.89
C LEU A 6 0.56 -14.31 -8.16
N SER A 7 1.28 -13.73 -9.12
CA SER A 7 1.81 -14.47 -10.27
C SER A 7 3.03 -15.30 -9.87
N LEU A 8 2.90 -16.63 -9.87
CA LEU A 8 4.03 -17.53 -9.63
C LEU A 8 5.02 -17.48 -10.80
N GLY A 9 6.31 -17.39 -10.50
CA GLY A 9 7.40 -17.35 -11.49
C GLY A 9 7.79 -15.96 -12.00
N ALA A 10 7.11 -14.90 -11.57
CA ALA A 10 7.54 -13.54 -11.88
C ALA A 10 8.78 -13.14 -11.06
N SER A 11 9.71 -12.39 -11.66
CA SER A 11 10.86 -11.84 -10.95
C SER A 11 10.39 -10.90 -9.83
N PHE A 12 10.81 -11.16 -8.59
CA PHE A 12 10.41 -10.38 -7.41
C PHE A 12 10.77 -8.89 -7.49
N LYS A 13 11.71 -8.52 -8.36
CA LYS A 13 12.10 -7.12 -8.62
C LYS A 13 11.25 -6.44 -9.69
N ALA A 14 10.41 -7.19 -10.39
CA ALA A 14 9.61 -6.64 -11.48
C ALA A 14 8.45 -5.80 -10.93
N SER A 15 8.38 -4.53 -11.35
CA SER A 15 7.25 -3.65 -11.03
C SER A 15 5.90 -4.22 -11.48
N ARG A 16 5.88 -5.08 -12.51
CA ARG A 16 4.67 -5.74 -13.04
C ARG A 16 3.91 -6.58 -12.02
N ILE A 17 4.60 -7.08 -10.98
CA ILE A 17 3.94 -7.82 -9.89
C ILE A 17 2.90 -6.93 -9.20
N TRP A 18 3.15 -5.62 -9.12
CA TRP A 18 2.29 -4.67 -8.43
C TRP A 18 1.10 -4.18 -9.25
N ASP A 19 1.06 -4.44 -10.56
CA ASP A 19 -0.03 -3.95 -11.44
C ASP A 19 -1.40 -4.44 -10.95
N GLY A 20 -1.50 -5.70 -10.54
CA GLY A 20 -2.76 -6.25 -9.99
C GLY A 20 -3.18 -5.62 -8.66
N VAL A 21 -2.26 -5.05 -7.88
CA VAL A 21 -2.58 -4.29 -6.67
C VAL A 21 -3.09 -2.90 -7.05
N ILE A 22 -2.43 -2.24 -8.00
CA ILE A 22 -2.82 -0.92 -8.49
C ILE A 22 -4.21 -0.98 -9.11
N GLU A 23 -4.48 -1.96 -9.97
CA GLU A 23 -5.81 -2.18 -10.57
C GLU A 23 -6.90 -2.36 -9.52
N LYS A 24 -6.63 -3.09 -8.43
CA LYS A 24 -7.58 -3.25 -7.31
C LYS A 24 -7.84 -1.93 -6.60
N VAL A 25 -6.80 -1.11 -6.37
CA VAL A 25 -6.94 0.23 -5.80
C VAL A 25 -7.79 1.11 -6.70
N GLU A 26 -7.47 1.17 -8.00
CA GLU A 26 -8.21 1.95 -8.99
C GLU A 26 -9.69 1.52 -9.08
N LYS A 27 -9.97 0.20 -9.04
CA LYS A 27 -11.33 -0.34 -9.04
C LYS A 27 -12.14 0.05 -7.79
N ARG A 28 -11.52 0.10 -6.61
CA ARG A 28 -12.19 0.59 -5.39
C ARG A 28 -12.48 2.07 -5.49
N LEU A 29 -11.51 2.85 -5.96
CA LEU A 29 -11.64 4.30 -6.14
C LEU A 29 -12.73 4.66 -7.15
N SER A 30 -12.83 3.96 -8.28
CA SER A 30 -13.87 4.21 -9.27
C SER A 30 -15.28 3.93 -8.71
N GLY A 31 -15.44 2.89 -7.90
CA GLY A 31 -16.68 2.60 -7.18
C GLY A 31 -17.06 3.71 -6.21
N TRP A 32 -16.12 4.21 -5.41
CA TRP A 32 -16.41 5.26 -4.43
C TRP A 32 -16.52 6.66 -5.03
N LYS A 33 -15.98 6.91 -6.23
CA LYS A 33 -16.19 8.18 -6.93
C LYS A 33 -17.67 8.45 -7.18
N ARG A 34 -18.48 7.40 -7.32
CA ARG A 34 -19.94 7.49 -7.46
C ARG A 34 -20.66 7.86 -6.14
N LEU A 35 -19.95 7.80 -5.01
CA LEU A 35 -20.49 8.14 -3.70
C LEU A 35 -20.15 9.60 -3.35
N TYR A 36 -21.14 10.36 -2.91
CA TYR A 36 -20.94 11.71 -2.39
C TYR A 36 -20.30 11.66 -0.99
N LEU A 37 -18.98 11.48 -0.96
CA LEU A 37 -18.22 11.34 0.29
C LEU A 37 -17.60 12.66 0.74
N SER A 38 -17.74 12.95 2.04
CA SER A 38 -17.01 14.01 2.72
C SER A 38 -15.50 13.74 2.76
N LYS A 39 -14.67 14.77 2.96
CA LYS A 39 -13.21 14.61 3.07
C LYS A 39 -12.82 13.67 4.21
N GLY A 40 -13.53 13.74 5.35
CA GLY A 40 -13.37 12.83 6.47
C GLY A 40 -13.70 11.38 6.11
N GLY A 41 -14.82 11.15 5.40
CA GLY A 41 -15.19 9.81 4.92
C GLY A 41 -14.15 9.22 3.95
N ARG A 42 -13.63 10.03 3.03
CA ARG A 42 -12.54 9.61 2.12
C ARG A 42 -11.27 9.26 2.87
N LEU A 43 -10.87 10.07 3.86
CA LEU A 43 -9.73 9.78 4.71
C LEU A 43 -9.90 8.46 5.47
N THR A 44 -11.08 8.22 6.03
CA THR A 44 -11.41 6.96 6.72
C THR A 44 -11.26 5.77 5.77
N LEU A 45 -11.79 5.86 4.55
CA LEU A 45 -11.66 4.79 3.55
C LEU A 45 -10.20 4.55 3.16
N ILE A 46 -9.39 5.60 2.96
CA ILE A 46 -7.97 5.45 2.68
C ILE A 46 -7.31 4.61 3.78
N LYS A 47 -7.53 4.96 5.04
CA LYS A 47 -6.92 4.28 6.19
C LYS A 47 -7.40 2.84 6.37
N SER A 48 -8.71 2.61 6.31
CA SER A 48 -9.31 1.32 6.66
C SER A 48 -9.22 0.30 5.55
N THR A 49 -9.22 0.74 4.28
CA THR A 49 -9.31 -0.16 3.13
C THR A 49 -8.12 -0.02 2.19
N LEU A 50 -7.86 1.18 1.64
CA LEU A 50 -6.83 1.32 0.61
C LEU A 50 -5.41 1.05 1.13
N SER A 51 -5.07 1.52 2.33
CA SER A 51 -3.78 1.22 2.96
C SER A 51 -3.59 -0.27 3.27
N ASN A 52 -4.68 -1.04 3.37
CA ASN A 52 -4.63 -2.46 3.67
C ASN A 52 -4.56 -3.35 2.43
N LEU A 53 -5.09 -2.92 1.28
CA LEU A 53 -5.05 -3.65 0.00
C LEU A 53 -3.64 -4.13 -0.42
N PRO A 54 -2.58 -3.31 -0.35
CA PRO A 54 -1.24 -3.74 -0.75
C PRO A 54 -0.52 -4.58 0.33
N THR A 55 -1.06 -4.71 1.54
CA THR A 55 -0.34 -5.28 2.71
C THR A 55 0.27 -6.65 2.45
N TYR A 56 -0.47 -7.53 1.77
CA TYR A 56 0.03 -8.88 1.45
C TYR A 56 1.27 -8.86 0.55
N TYR A 57 1.31 -7.95 -0.42
CA TYR A 57 2.48 -7.77 -1.30
C TYR A 57 3.61 -7.06 -0.56
N LEU A 58 3.28 -6.04 0.26
CA LEU A 58 4.25 -5.32 1.08
C LEU A 58 4.92 -6.22 2.13
N SER A 59 4.27 -7.30 2.57
CA SER A 59 4.91 -8.27 3.46
C SER A 59 5.86 -9.22 2.76
N LEU A 60 5.78 -9.36 1.43
CA LEU A 60 6.55 -10.36 0.68
C LEU A 60 7.66 -9.76 -0.18
N PHE A 61 7.47 -8.55 -0.69
CA PHE A 61 8.37 -7.94 -1.68
C PHE A 61 8.81 -6.54 -1.27
N PRO A 62 10.06 -6.15 -1.57
CA PRO A 62 10.48 -4.75 -1.53
C PRO A 62 9.60 -3.91 -2.46
N LEU A 63 9.03 -2.83 -1.93
CA LEU A 63 8.20 -1.91 -2.69
C LEU A 63 9.08 -1.01 -3.57
N PRO A 64 8.95 -1.04 -4.91
CA PRO A 64 9.64 -0.10 -5.77
C PRO A 64 9.10 1.32 -5.55
N VAL A 65 9.98 2.31 -5.45
CA VAL A 65 9.61 3.72 -5.21
C VAL A 65 8.59 4.24 -6.25
N GLY A 66 8.75 3.84 -7.52
CA GLY A 66 7.80 4.21 -8.57
C GLY A 66 6.38 3.68 -8.33
N VAL A 67 6.24 2.47 -7.78
CA VAL A 67 4.94 1.89 -7.41
C VAL A 67 4.36 2.60 -6.19
N ALA A 68 5.18 2.87 -5.18
CA ALA A 68 4.77 3.64 -3.99
C ALA A 68 4.18 5.00 -4.40
N ASN A 69 4.92 5.74 -5.22
CA ASN A 69 4.50 7.05 -5.73
C ASN A 69 3.19 6.98 -6.53
N ARG A 70 2.99 5.92 -7.33
CA ARG A 70 1.75 5.73 -8.10
C ARG A 70 0.56 5.48 -7.18
N ILE A 71 0.70 4.64 -6.16
CA ILE A 71 -0.37 4.39 -5.18
C ILE A 71 -0.66 5.65 -4.36
N GLU A 72 0.36 6.36 -3.90
CA GLU A 72 0.19 7.61 -3.16
C GLU A 72 -0.50 8.70 -4.00
N LYS A 73 -0.18 8.79 -5.29
CA LYS A 73 -0.87 9.69 -6.23
C LYS A 73 -2.37 9.37 -6.29
N LEU A 74 -2.75 8.09 -6.33
CA LEU A 74 -4.16 7.68 -6.30
C LEU A 74 -4.84 8.07 -4.98
N PHE A 75 -4.19 7.86 -3.84
CA PHE A 75 -4.75 8.24 -2.53
C PHE A 75 -4.92 9.74 -2.41
N ARG A 76 -3.93 10.51 -2.86
CA ARG A 76 -3.96 11.97 -2.87
C ARG A 76 -5.06 12.50 -3.77
N ALA A 77 -5.18 11.94 -4.98
CA ALA A 77 -6.23 12.35 -5.91
C ALA A 77 -7.63 12.07 -5.34
N PHE A 78 -7.80 10.93 -4.68
CA PHE A 78 -9.07 10.57 -4.05
C PHE A 78 -9.42 11.51 -2.89
N LEU A 79 -8.47 11.74 -1.97
CA LEU A 79 -8.68 12.59 -0.80
C LEU A 79 -9.12 14.00 -1.17
N TRP A 80 -8.44 14.62 -2.13
CA TRP A 80 -8.70 16.00 -2.54
C TRP A 80 -9.75 16.14 -3.64
N GLY A 81 -10.12 15.03 -4.29
CA GLY A 81 -11.15 15.01 -5.31
C GLY A 81 -10.68 15.45 -6.69
N SER A 82 -9.38 15.36 -6.98
CA SER A 82 -8.81 15.64 -8.30
C SER A 82 -8.97 14.47 -9.29
N LEU A 83 -9.98 13.62 -9.10
CA LEU A 83 -10.27 12.49 -9.99
C LEU A 83 -11.23 12.87 -11.14
N GLY A 84 -11.58 14.15 -11.29
CA GLY A 84 -12.39 14.72 -12.38
C GLY A 84 -11.68 15.87 -13.10
N GLU A 85 -12.38 16.63 -13.95
CA GLU A 85 -11.80 17.72 -14.76
C GLU A 85 -11.33 18.93 -13.95
N GLU A 86 -11.83 19.10 -12.72
CA GLU A 86 -11.40 20.19 -11.85
C GLU A 86 -10.25 19.75 -10.92
N ASN A 87 -9.08 20.34 -11.14
CA ASN A 87 -7.97 20.25 -10.20
C ASN A 87 -8.32 21.01 -8.91
N LYS A 88 -8.69 20.28 -7.86
CA LYS A 88 -8.90 20.86 -6.52
C LYS A 88 -7.57 21.04 -5.81
N PHE A 89 -7.36 22.21 -5.21
CA PHE A 89 -6.17 22.52 -4.44
C PHE A 89 -5.97 21.54 -3.28
N HIS A 90 -4.72 21.12 -3.09
CA HIS A 90 -4.32 20.31 -1.94
C HIS A 90 -4.27 21.19 -0.69
N LEU A 91 -5.23 21.00 0.22
CA LEU A 91 -5.30 21.81 1.44
C LEU A 91 -4.13 21.56 2.40
N VAL A 92 -3.57 20.35 2.38
CA VAL A 92 -2.51 19.92 3.28
C VAL A 92 -1.43 19.20 2.48
N ASN A 93 -0.17 19.50 2.77
CA ASN A 93 0.97 18.78 2.19
C ASN A 93 0.84 17.28 2.47
N TRP A 94 1.04 16.45 1.45
CA TRP A 94 0.95 14.99 1.56
C TRP A 94 1.84 14.41 2.68
N GLN A 95 3.03 14.97 2.88
CA GLN A 95 3.93 14.58 3.97
C GLN A 95 3.30 14.77 5.37
N ARG A 96 2.46 15.80 5.52
CA ARG A 96 1.71 16.03 6.76
C ARG A 96 0.50 15.08 6.87
N VAL A 97 -0.09 14.69 5.75
CA VAL A 97 -1.20 13.71 5.71
C VAL A 97 -0.76 12.34 6.22
N ILE A 98 0.44 11.89 5.85
CA ILE A 98 0.99 10.59 6.29
C ILE A 98 1.54 10.60 7.72
N PHE A 99 1.75 11.79 8.29
CA PHE A 99 2.30 11.91 9.64
C PHE A 99 1.29 11.43 10.71
N PRO A 100 1.74 10.89 11.86
CA PRO A 100 0.84 10.42 12.91
C PRO A 100 -0.11 11.51 13.42
N ILE A 101 -1.32 11.11 13.83
CA ILE A 101 -2.34 12.03 14.38
C ILE A 101 -1.81 12.74 15.64
N VAL A 102 -1.12 12.00 16.50
CA VAL A 102 -0.49 12.52 17.73
C VAL A 102 0.51 13.65 17.44
N ASN A 103 1.09 13.68 16.25
CA ASN A 103 2.04 14.70 15.82
C ASN A 103 1.39 15.75 14.88
N GLY A 104 0.05 15.83 14.87
CA GLY A 104 -0.72 16.80 14.10
C GLY A 104 -0.82 16.50 12.61
N GLY A 105 -0.59 15.24 12.20
CA GLY A 105 -0.87 14.75 10.86
C GLY A 105 -2.26 14.12 10.72
N LEU A 106 -2.51 13.50 9.56
CA LEU A 106 -3.78 12.80 9.33
C LEU A 106 -3.68 11.30 9.52
N GLY A 107 -2.51 10.72 9.81
CA GLY A 107 -2.34 9.30 10.12
C GLY A 107 -2.62 8.34 8.96
N VAL A 108 -2.43 8.79 7.71
CA VAL A 108 -2.36 7.86 6.57
C VAL A 108 -1.04 7.10 6.65
N ARG A 109 -1.05 5.80 6.38
CA ARG A 109 0.16 4.98 6.50
C ARG A 109 1.14 5.27 5.37
N ASP A 110 2.39 5.57 5.70
CA ASP A 110 3.51 5.61 4.74
C ASP A 110 3.81 4.17 4.26
N LEU A 111 3.68 3.95 2.94
CA LEU A 111 3.84 2.63 2.34
C LEU A 111 5.30 2.15 2.35
N ASN A 112 6.26 3.06 2.18
CA ASN A 112 7.68 2.72 2.17
C ASN A 112 8.14 2.34 3.57
N PHE A 113 7.77 3.13 4.57
CA PHE A 113 8.10 2.83 5.97
C PHE A 113 7.44 1.53 6.41
N PHE A 114 6.17 1.33 6.05
CA PHE A 114 5.44 0.11 6.39
C PHE A 114 6.00 -1.14 5.72
N ASN A 115 6.41 -1.05 4.44
CA ASN A 115 7.08 -2.15 3.75
C ASN A 115 8.36 -2.58 4.45
N LYS A 116 9.22 -1.61 4.81
CA LYS A 116 10.46 -1.90 5.55
C LYS A 116 10.17 -2.58 6.88
N ALA A 117 9.16 -2.10 7.63
CA ALA A 117 8.77 -2.71 8.89
C ALA A 117 8.26 -4.16 8.71
N LEU A 118 7.44 -4.43 7.69
CA LEU A 118 6.92 -5.77 7.41
C LEU A 118 8.01 -6.74 6.94
N LEU A 119 8.95 -6.29 6.10
CA LEU A 119 10.10 -7.11 5.70
C LEU A 119 11.03 -7.36 6.90
N GLY A 120 11.23 -6.36 7.75
CA GLY A 120 11.98 -6.51 9.00
C GLY A 120 11.34 -7.52 9.97
N LYS A 121 10.00 -7.60 10.01
CA LYS A 121 9.29 -8.64 10.77
C LYS A 121 9.73 -10.04 10.35
N TRP A 122 9.90 -10.31 9.06
CA TRP A 122 10.37 -11.61 8.59
C TRP A 122 11.79 -11.93 9.02
N LEU A 123 12.69 -10.95 9.01
CA LEU A 123 14.06 -11.13 9.53
C LEU A 123 14.03 -11.48 11.02
N TRP A 124 13.16 -10.82 11.79
CA TRP A 124 12.96 -11.13 13.20
C TRP A 124 12.41 -12.54 13.41
N SER A 125 11.36 -12.93 12.68
CA SER A 125 10.79 -14.28 12.72
C SER A 125 11.81 -15.34 12.33
N TYR A 126 12.62 -15.09 11.30
CA TYR A 126 13.68 -16.01 10.87
C TYR A 126 14.65 -16.29 12.01
N GLN A 127 15.08 -15.26 12.75
CA GLN A 127 15.98 -15.44 13.89
C GLN A 127 15.33 -16.17 15.06
N LYS A 128 14.04 -15.94 15.32
CA LYS A 128 13.30 -16.48 16.48
C LYS A 128 12.77 -17.90 16.26
N GLU A 129 12.35 -18.23 15.05
CA GLU A 129 11.65 -19.47 14.70
C GLU A 129 12.62 -20.50 14.10
N GLY A 130 13.53 -21.00 14.95
CA GLY A 130 14.60 -21.95 14.63
C GLY A 130 14.15 -23.18 13.83
N ASP A 131 13.11 -23.84 14.31
CA ASP A 131 12.70 -25.17 13.83
C ASP A 131 11.50 -25.11 12.87
N SER A 132 11.25 -23.95 12.26
CA SER A 132 10.11 -23.77 11.37
C SER A 132 10.40 -24.30 9.97
N PHE A 133 9.48 -25.10 9.40
CA PHE A 133 9.66 -25.69 8.06
C PHE A 133 9.93 -24.64 6.96
N TRP A 134 9.29 -23.47 7.06
CA TRP A 134 9.51 -22.40 6.07
C TRP A 134 10.94 -21.85 6.11
N ARG A 135 11.58 -21.87 7.28
CA ARG A 135 12.98 -21.48 7.44
C ARG A 135 13.90 -22.51 6.80
N GLU A 136 13.67 -23.81 7.04
CA GLU A 136 14.43 -24.89 6.40
C GLU A 136 14.39 -24.78 4.87
N VAL A 137 13.22 -24.48 4.30
CA VAL A 137 13.05 -24.28 2.85
C VAL A 137 13.85 -23.08 2.32
N ILE A 138 14.03 -22.02 3.12
CA ILE A 138 14.86 -20.88 2.75
C ILE A 138 16.35 -21.24 2.83
N ASP A 139 16.75 -22.00 3.84
CA ASP A 139 18.15 -22.39 4.08
C ASP A 139 18.66 -23.39 3.02
N GLN A 140 17.77 -24.15 2.39
CA GLN A 140 18.09 -25.07 1.29
C GLN A 140 18.26 -24.39 -0.08
N LYS A 141 18.10 -23.06 -0.17
CA LYS A 141 18.03 -22.32 -1.42
C LYS A 141 19.28 -21.51 -1.71
#